data_AF-A0A367LZN3-F1
#
_entry.id   AF-A0A367LZN3-F1
#
_cell.length_a   1.000
_cell.length_b   1.000
_cell.length_c   1.000
_cell.angle_alpha   90.00
_cell.angle_beta   90.00
_cell.angle_gamma   90.00
#
_symmetry.space_group_name_H-M   'P 1'
#
loop_
_entity.id
_entity.type
_entity.pdbx_description
1 polymer ?
#
loop_
_entity_poly.entity_id
_entity_poly.type
_entity_poly.pdbx_seq_one_letter_code
_entity_poly.pdbx_strand_id
1 'polypeptide(L)'
;SSIDLPQLAGWAAALGASTALQDSMRAANTSQQALAQAHADGVALGDAVCAHALRFARGIVPTEVALEVFAIDRQGNLVGQACEERR
;
A
#
# COMPACT_ATOMS: atom_id res chain seq x y z
N SER A 1 -11.39 -7.41 -7.28
CA SER A 1 -10.26 -6.55 -7.67
C SER A 1 -9.03 -7.43 -7.79
N SER A 2 -8.31 -7.38 -8.92
CA SER A 2 -7.06 -8.12 -9.11
C SER A 2 -5.91 -7.20 -8.74
N ILE A 3 -5.40 -7.34 -7.51
CA ILE A 3 -4.12 -6.75 -7.12
C ILE A 3 -3.01 -7.71 -7.55
N ASP A 4 -1.90 -7.15 -8.03
CA ASP A 4 -0.69 -7.89 -8.34
C ASP A 4 0.13 -8.13 -7.05
N LEU A 5 0.09 -9.37 -6.54
CA LEU A 5 0.82 -9.77 -5.33
C LEU A 5 2.34 -9.70 -5.49
N PRO A 6 2.94 -10.17 -6.62
CA PRO A 6 4.35 -9.89 -6.92
C PRO A 6 4.72 -8.41 -6.83
N GLN A 7 3.88 -7.50 -7.33
CA GLN A 7 4.10 -6.06 -7.23
C GLN A 7 4.10 -5.58 -5.76
N LEU A 8 3.15 -6.04 -4.94
CA LEU A 8 3.12 -5.71 -3.51
C LEU A 8 4.39 -6.19 -2.79
N ALA A 9 4.86 -7.40 -3.09
CA ALA A 9 6.10 -7.92 -2.53
C ALA A 9 7.32 -7.08 -2.97
N GLY A 10 7.32 -6.57 -4.21
CA GLY A 10 8.34 -5.64 -4.69
C GLY A 10 8.35 -4.31 -3.93
N TRP A 11 7.18 -3.74 -3.64
CA TRP A 11 7.08 -2.53 -2.81
C TRP A 11 7.50 -2.79 -1.37
N ALA A 12 7.11 -3.93 -0.79
CA ALA A 12 7.56 -4.31 0.54
C ALA A 12 9.09 -4.47 0.59
N ALA A 13 9.72 -5.03 -0.45
CA ALA A 13 11.17 -5.15 -0.55
C ALA A 13 11.86 -3.78 -0.50
N ALA A 14 11.31 -2.78 -1.21
CA ALA A 14 11.83 -1.41 -1.19
C ALA A 14 11.73 -0.74 0.20
N LEU A 15 10.83 -1.23 1.05
CA LEU A 15 10.65 -0.80 2.44
C LEU A 15 11.48 -1.63 3.45
N GLY A 16 12.30 -2.58 2.97
CA GLY A 16 13.15 -3.41 3.84
C GLY A 16 12.54 -4.75 4.26
N ALA A 17 11.46 -5.19 3.62
CA ALA A 17 10.90 -6.53 3.86
C ALA A 17 11.95 -7.63 3.60
N SER A 18 12.03 -8.59 4.53
CA SER A 18 12.86 -9.77 4.37
C SER A 18 12.46 -10.59 3.14
N THR A 19 13.36 -11.41 2.62
CA THR A 19 13.06 -12.32 1.51
C THR A 19 11.93 -13.29 1.87
N ALA A 20 11.92 -13.79 3.10
CA ALA A 20 10.88 -14.68 3.62
C ALA A 20 9.49 -14.01 3.62
N LEU A 21 9.41 -12.74 4.03
CA LEU A 21 8.17 -11.97 3.98
C LEU A 21 7.71 -11.77 2.54
N GLN A 22 8.61 -11.38 1.63
CA GLN A 22 8.28 -11.20 0.22
C GLN A 22 7.73 -12.48 -0.42
N ASP A 23 8.34 -13.64 -0.14
CA ASP A 23 7.87 -14.93 -0.65
C ASP A 23 6.51 -15.31 -0.07
N SER A 24 6.29 -15.06 1.22
CA SER A 24 5.00 -15.25 1.88
C SER A 24 3.89 -14.39 1.25
N MET A 25 4.20 -13.15 0.90
CA MET A 25 3.28 -12.23 0.23
C MET A 25 2.95 -12.66 -1.20
N ARG A 26 3.95 -13.13 -1.97
CA ARG A 26 3.74 -13.66 -3.33
C ARG A 26 2.82 -14.88 -3.33
N ALA A 27 2.89 -15.68 -2.26
CA ALA A 27 2.06 -16.86 -2.05
C ALA A 27 0.71 -16.57 -1.37
N ALA A 28 0.40 -15.32 -1.04
CA ALA A 28 -0.86 -14.96 -0.38
C ALA A 28 -2.06 -15.23 -1.31
N ASN A 29 -3.22 -15.53 -0.71
CA ASN A 29 -4.45 -15.73 -1.48
C ASN A 29 -5.15 -14.41 -1.83
N THR A 30 -4.88 -13.35 -1.04
CA THR A 30 -5.52 -12.04 -1.20
C THR A 30 -4.53 -10.92 -0.90
N SER A 31 -4.78 -9.74 -1.48
CA SER A 31 -4.01 -8.53 -1.17
C SER A 31 -4.13 -8.11 0.30
N GLN A 32 -5.28 -8.34 0.92
CA GLN A 32 -5.50 -8.06 2.33
C GLN A 32 -4.60 -8.93 3.21
N GLN A 33 -4.44 -10.21 2.87
CA GLN A 33 -3.49 -11.09 3.55
C GLN A 33 -2.05 -10.58 3.40
N ALA A 34 -1.63 -10.20 2.18
CA ALA A 34 -0.29 -9.66 1.96
C ALA A 34 -0.01 -8.37 2.75
N LEU A 35 -1.01 -7.47 2.83
CA LEU A 35 -0.94 -6.25 3.64
C LEU A 35 -0.84 -6.57 5.14
N ALA A 36 -1.63 -7.55 5.63
CA ALA A 36 -1.58 -7.97 7.02
C ALA A 36 -0.23 -8.62 7.39
N GLN A 37 0.35 -9.43 6.49
CA GLN A 37 1.69 -10.00 6.66
C GLN A 37 2.75 -8.91 6.76
N ALA A 38 2.74 -7.94 5.85
CA ALA A 38 3.68 -6.82 5.88
C ALA A 38 3.54 -6.00 7.17
N HIS A 39 2.31 -5.71 7.58
CA HIS A 39 2.04 -4.98 8.82
C HIS A 39 2.54 -5.73 10.06
N ALA A 40 2.33 -7.04 10.14
CA ALA A 40 2.80 -7.87 11.25
C ALA A 40 4.34 -7.85 11.40
N ASP A 41 5.05 -7.69 10.29
CA ASP A 41 6.52 -7.56 10.24
C ASP A 41 7.00 -6.10 10.37
N GLY A 42 6.10 -5.15 10.67
CA GLY A 42 6.42 -3.74 10.82
C GLY A 42 6.71 -2.99 9.51
N VAL A 43 6.39 -3.59 8.37
CA VAL A 43 6.52 -2.96 7.05
C VAL A 43 5.26 -2.15 6.75
N ALA A 44 5.41 -0.83 6.62
CA ALA A 44 4.33 0.13 6.32
C ALA A 44 3.88 0.07 4.85
N LEU A 45 3.55 -1.13 4.35
CA LEU A 45 3.18 -1.35 2.96
C LEU A 45 1.90 -0.62 2.55
N GLY A 46 0.92 -0.50 3.47
CA GLY A 46 -0.32 0.21 3.18
C GLY A 46 -0.08 1.68 2.81
N ASP A 47 0.84 2.36 3.49
CA ASP A 47 1.20 3.75 3.17
C ASP A 47 1.85 3.83 1.79
N ALA A 48 2.73 2.89 1.44
CA ALA A 48 3.31 2.83 0.09
C ALA A 48 2.26 2.59 -0.99
N VAL A 49 1.29 1.71 -0.76
CA VAL A 49 0.15 1.50 -1.67
C VAL A 49 -0.63 2.81 -1.84
N CYS A 50 -0.95 3.50 -0.73
CA CYS A 50 -1.64 4.79 -0.75
C CYS A 50 -0.84 5.86 -1.49
N ALA A 51 0.47 5.92 -1.32
CA ALA A 51 1.34 6.89 -2.01
C ALA A 51 1.37 6.65 -3.53
N HIS A 52 1.39 5.38 -3.96
CA HIS A 52 1.28 5.03 -5.38
C HIS A 52 -0.08 5.43 -5.96
N ALA A 53 -1.17 5.18 -5.23
CA ALA A 53 -2.52 5.58 -5.62
C ALA A 53 -2.67 7.10 -5.67
N LEU A 54 -2.10 7.84 -4.72
CA LEU A 54 -2.09 9.29 -4.70
C LEU A 54 -1.36 9.86 -5.93
N ARG A 55 -0.15 9.34 -6.23
CA ARG A 55 0.60 9.75 -7.43
C ARG A 55 -0.18 9.48 -8.72
N PHE A 56 -0.87 8.35 -8.79
CA PHE A 56 -1.73 8.03 -9.94
C PHE A 56 -2.90 9.02 -10.05
N ALA A 57 -3.62 9.26 -8.95
CA ALA A 57 -4.74 10.20 -8.91
C ALA A 57 -4.32 11.63 -9.29
N ARG A 58 -3.13 12.07 -8.85
CA ARG A 58 -2.58 13.38 -9.21
C ARG A 58 -2.29 13.52 -10.72
N GLY A 59 -2.07 12.43 -11.45
CA GLY A 59 -1.95 12.46 -12.90
C GLY A 59 -3.27 12.82 -13.62
N ILE A 60 -4.40 12.81 -12.90
CA ILE A 60 -5.75 13.02 -13.44
C ILE A 60 -6.38 14.27 -12.84
N VAL A 61 -6.20 14.50 -11.54
CA VAL A 61 -6.85 15.56 -10.78
C VAL A 61 -6.04 16.87 -10.86
N PRO A 62 -6.68 18.01 -11.19
CA PRO A 62 -6.02 19.33 -11.20
C PRO A 62 -5.41 19.72 -9.86
N THR A 63 -4.29 20.45 -9.90
CA THR A 63 -3.48 20.82 -8.73
C THR A 63 -4.22 21.70 -7.71
N GLU A 64 -5.31 22.33 -8.10
CA GLU A 64 -6.16 23.17 -7.25
C GLU A 64 -6.99 22.34 -6.26
N VAL A 65 -7.13 21.03 -6.49
CA VAL A 65 -7.85 20.11 -5.62
C VAL A 65 -6.84 19.36 -4.76
N ALA A 66 -6.91 19.55 -3.43
CA ALA A 66 -6.11 18.77 -2.50
C ALA A 66 -6.53 17.30 -2.48
N LEU A 67 -5.55 16.38 -2.48
CA LEU A 67 -5.80 14.95 -2.44
C LEU A 67 -5.18 14.28 -1.22
N GLU A 68 -5.93 13.34 -0.67
CA GLU A 68 -5.49 12.40 0.36
C GLU A 68 -6.05 11.01 0.00
N VAL A 69 -5.27 9.97 0.25
CA VAL A 69 -5.67 8.59 0.01
C VAL A 69 -5.56 7.81 1.30
N PHE A 70 -6.66 7.17 1.69
CA PHE A 70 -6.73 6.28 2.86
C PHE A 70 -7.11 4.88 2.40
N ALA A 71 -6.44 3.87 2.94
CA ALA A 71 -6.81 2.48 2.77
C ALA A 71 -7.42 1.96 4.08
N ILE A 72 -8.57 1.29 3.96
CA ILE A 72 -9.26 0.66 5.09
C ILE A 72 -9.46 -0.83 4.86
N ASP A 73 -9.42 -1.61 5.93
CA ASP A 73 -9.84 -3.01 5.88
C ASP A 73 -11.38 -3.16 5.95
N ARG A 74 -11.88 -4.41 5.93
CA ARG A 74 -13.32 -4.68 6.01
C ARG A 74 -13.95 -4.38 7.38
N GLN A 75 -13.14 -4.19 8.40
CA GLN A 75 -13.56 -3.86 9.76
C GLN A 75 -13.58 -2.33 9.99
N GLY A 76 -13.11 -1.56 9.00
CA GLY A 76 -13.01 -0.10 9.09
C GLY A 76 -11.70 0.40 9.70
N ASN A 77 -10.72 -0.49 9.90
CA ASN A 77 -9.40 -0.09 10.42
C ASN A 77 -8.60 0.59 9.31
N LEU A 78 -7.92 1.68 9.64
CA LEU A 78 -6.97 2.31 8.74
C LEU A 78 -5.74 1.40 8.59
N VAL A 79 -5.44 1.00 7.36
CA VAL A 79 -4.29 0.14 7.03
C VAL A 79 -3.21 0.87 6.23
N GLY A 80 -3.48 2.09 5.77
CA GLY A 80 -2.51 2.94 5.11
C GLY A 80 -3.05 4.32 4.80
N GLN A 81 -2.16 5.28 4.64
CA GLN A 81 -2.49 6.65 4.24
C GLN A 81 -1.37 7.29 3.42
N ALA A 82 -1.75 8.24 2.58
CA ALA A 82 -0.85 9.18 1.94
C ALA A 82 -1.56 10.50 1.73
N CYS A 83 -0.94 11.60 2.15
CA CYS A 83 -1.43 12.95 1.95
C CYS A 83 -0.44 13.76 1.13
N GLU A 84 -0.93 14.79 0.44
CA GLU A 84 -0.06 15.78 -0.17
C GLU A 84 0.56 16.66 0.90
N GLU A 85 1.87 16.90 0.82
CA GLU A 85 2.53 17.87 1.68
C GLU A 85 1.92 19.25 1.44
N ARG A 86 1.34 19.81 2.49
CA ARG A 86 0.83 21.18 2.51
C ARG A 86 2.04 22.10 2.39
N ARG A 87 2.26 22.65 1.19
CA ARG A 87 3.24 23.72 0.97
C ARG A 87 2.85 24.99 1.71
#